data_AF-A0A6G3TG79-F1
#
_entry.id   AF-A0A6G3TG79-F1
#
_cell.length_a   1.000
_cell.length_b   1.000
_cell.length_c   1.000
_cell.angle_alpha   90.00
_cell.angle_beta   90.00
_cell.angle_gamma   90.00
#
_symmetry.space_group_name_H-M   'P 1'
#
loop_
_entity.id
_entity.type
_entity.pdbx_description
1 polymer ?
#
loop_
_entity_poly.entity_id
_entity_poly.type
_entity_poly.pdbx_seq_one_letter_code
_entity_poly.pdbx_strand_id
1 'polypeptide(L)' 'MQKTSARLLSLLSLLQARRDWPGAVLAERLDVSARTLRRDVDRLRELGYPVRAVKGPDGGYRLDAGTRLPPLLFDDEQAV' A
#
# COMPACT_ATOMS: atom_id res chain seq x y z
N MET A 1 -13.78 1.33 -17.85
CA MET A 1 -13.43 1.27 -16.40
C MET A 1 -12.38 0.20 -16.04
N GLN A 2 -12.11 -0.79 -16.90
CA GLN A 2 -11.19 -1.92 -16.63
C GLN A 2 -9.74 -1.52 -16.24
N LYS A 3 -9.20 -0.40 -16.76
CA LYS A 3 -7.80 0.00 -16.50
C LYS A 3 -7.53 0.51 -15.07
N THR A 4 -8.55 1.02 -14.37
CA THR A 4 -8.34 1.63 -13.04
C THR A 4 -8.20 0.56 -11.96
N SER A 5 -9.02 -0.48 -11.97
CA SER A 5 -8.95 -1.55 -10.98
C SER A 5 -7.66 -2.35 -11.09
N ALA A 6 -7.23 -2.68 -12.31
CA ALA A 6 -5.94 -3.35 -12.54
C ALA A 6 -4.77 -2.53 -12.01
N ARG A 7 -4.77 -1.20 -12.25
CA ARG A 7 -3.70 -0.31 -11.76
C ARG A 7 -3.68 -0.18 -10.24
N LEU A 8 -4.83 -0.13 -9.58
CA LEU A 8 -4.91 -0.10 -8.12
C LEU A 8 -4.34 -1.38 -7.50
N LEU A 9 -4.64 -2.54 -8.08
CA LEU A 9 -4.07 -3.81 -7.66
C LEU A 9 -2.56 -3.84 -7.88
N SER A 10 -2.07 -3.38 -9.03
CA SER A 10 -0.62 -3.27 -9.28
C SER A 10 0.08 -2.34 -8.28
N LEU A 11 -0.50 -1.17 -7.97
CA LEU A 11 0.01 -0.26 -6.95
C LEU A 11 0.08 -0.95 -5.58
N LEU A 12 -0.97 -1.65 -5.19
CA LEU A 12 -1.01 -2.39 -3.93
C LEU A 12 0.07 -3.48 -3.87
N SER A 13 0.22 -4.28 -4.93
CA SER A 13 1.25 -5.31 -5.01
C SER A 13 2.66 -4.73 -4.93
N LEU A 14 2.92 -3.58 -5.57
CA LEU A 14 4.20 -2.88 -5.43
C LEU A 14 4.44 -2.48 -3.97
N LEU A 15 3.48 -1.82 -3.33
CA LEU A 15 3.60 -1.36 -1.93
C LEU A 15 3.77 -2.52 -0.93
N GLN A 16 3.29 -3.72 -1.26
CA GLN A 16 3.52 -4.93 -0.44
C GLN A 16 4.91 -5.53 -0.66
N ALA A 17 5.49 -5.39 -1.86
CA ALA A 17 6.78 -5.99 -2.21
C ALA A 17 7.97 -5.33 -1.49
N ARG A 18 7.85 -4.07 -1.06
CA ARG A 18 8.85 -3.39 -0.23
C ARG A 18 8.20 -2.35 0.66
N ARG A 19 8.85 -2.09 1.80
CA ARG A 19 8.35 -1.19 2.83
C ARG A 19 8.18 0.24 2.33
N ASP A 20 9.14 0.79 1.61
CA ASP A 20 9.15 2.20 1.22
C ASP A 20 9.44 2.34 -0.29
N TRP A 21 8.68 3.20 -0.96
CA TRP A 21 8.80 3.47 -2.38
C TRP A 21 8.87 4.97 -2.67
N PRO A 22 9.88 5.45 -3.41
CA PRO A 22 9.87 6.82 -3.92
C PRO A 22 8.66 7.04 -4.84
N GLY A 23 7.98 8.19 -4.69
CA GLY A 23 6.77 8.49 -5.47
C GLY A 23 7.02 8.53 -6.98
N ALA A 24 8.18 9.05 -7.40
CA ALA A 24 8.56 9.11 -8.81
C ALA A 24 8.72 7.70 -9.42
N VAL A 25 9.34 6.77 -8.68
CA VAL A 25 9.55 5.39 -9.15
C VAL A 25 8.23 4.63 -9.28
N LEU A 26 7.27 4.84 -8.37
CA LEU A 26 5.94 4.24 -8.50
C LEU A 26 5.19 4.78 -9.71
N ALA A 27 5.28 6.09 -9.95
CA ALA A 27 4.62 6.75 -11.08
C ALA A 27 5.18 6.20 -12.41
N GLU A 28 6.50 6.08 -12.52
CA GLU A 28 7.17 5.50 -13.68
C GLU A 28 6.79 4.03 -13.89
N ARG A 29 6.83 3.19 -12.85
CA ARG A 29 6.51 1.76 -12.95
C ARG A 29 5.06 1.48 -13.34
N LEU A 30 4.15 2.37 -12.94
CA LEU A 30 2.73 2.26 -13.27
C LEU A 30 2.37 2.99 -14.57
N ASP A 31 3.35 3.64 -15.22
CA ASP A 31 3.17 4.47 -16.41
C ASP A 31 2.08 5.54 -16.22
N VAL A 32 2.17 6.29 -15.13
CA VAL A 32 1.22 7.35 -14.77
C VAL A 32 1.90 8.61 -14.24
N SER A 33 1.16 9.71 -14.28
CA SER A 33 1.62 10.95 -13.64
C SER A 33 1.65 10.84 -12.11
N ALA A 34 2.48 11.65 -11.45
CA ALA A 34 2.49 11.79 -9.99
C ALA A 34 1.12 12.21 -9.43
N ARG A 35 0.34 12.98 -10.19
CA ARG A 35 -1.04 13.36 -9.83
C ARG A 35 -1.97 12.15 -9.83
N THR A 36 -1.86 11.27 -10.81
CA THR A 36 -2.64 10.03 -10.91
C THR A 36 -2.24 9.06 -9.81
N LEU A 37 -0.94 8.88 -9.55
CA LEU A 37 -0.45 8.08 -8.44
C LEU A 37 -1.06 8.54 -7.10
N ARG A 38 -1.08 9.85 -6.86
CA ARG A 38 -1.67 10.42 -5.63
C ARG A 38 -3.16 10.07 -5.52
N ARG A 39 -3.92 10.18 -6.62
CA ARG A 39 -5.33 9.79 -6.68
C ARG A 39 -5.54 8.30 -6.42
N ASP A 40 -4.68 7.44 -6.96
CA ASP A 40 -4.75 6.00 -6.74
C ASP A 40 -4.42 5.64 -5.28
N VAL A 41 -3.44 6.33 -4.68
CA VAL A 41 -3.12 6.20 -3.24
C VAL A 41 -4.30 6.64 -2.37
N ASP A 42 -4.93 7.77 -2.68
CA ASP A 42 -6.09 8.24 -1.93
C ASP A 42 -7.25 7.24 -2.03
N ARG A 43 -7.45 6.64 -3.21
CA ARG A 43 -8.44 5.59 -3.40
C ARG A 43 -8.12 4.31 -2.62
N LEU A 44 -6.86 3.90 -2.52
CA LEU A 44 -6.48 2.79 -1.64
C LEU A 44 -6.78 3.10 -0.16
N ARG A 45 -6.58 4.35 0.29
CA ARG A 45 -6.93 4.78 1.65
C ARG A 45 -8.44 4.74 1.89
N GLU A 46 -9.24 5.21 0.94
CA GLU A 46 -10.71 5.11 0.98
C GLU A 46 -11.18 3.66 1.09
N LEU A 47 -10.44 2.71 0.50
CA LEU A 47 -10.68 1.27 0.60
C LEU A 47 -10.15 0.62 1.89
N GLY A 48 -9.57 1.41 2.81
CA GLY A 48 -9.09 0.93 4.12
C GLY A 48 -7.64 0.43 4.14
N TYR A 49 -6.88 0.58 3.05
CA TYR A 49 -5.45 0.24 3.05
C TYR A 49 -4.63 1.36 3.71
N PRO A 50 -3.83 1.07 4.75
CA PRO A 50 -3.09 2.09 5.51
C PRO A 50 -1.81 2.54 4.76
N VAL A 51 -1.98 3.33 3.70
CA VAL A 51 -0.86 3.88 2.91
C VAL A 51 -0.40 5.21 3.49
N ARG A 52 0.85 5.31 3.97
CA ARG A 52 1.43 6.56 4.47
C ARG A 52 2.34 7.21 3.43
N ALA A 53 2.33 8.53 3.42
CA ALA A 53 3.29 9.32 2.64
C ALA A 53 4.49 9.68 3.53
N VAL A 54 5.69 9.40 3.04
CA VAL A 54 6.96 9.77 3.69
C VAL A 54 7.41 11.10 3.07
N LYS A 55 7.70 12.11 3.91
CA LYS A 55 8.21 13.41 3.46
C LYS A 55 9.74 13.36 3.36
N GLY A 56 10.31 14.10 2.41
CA GLY A 56 11.76 14.23 2.21
C GLY A 56 12.16 14.23 0.73
N PRO A 57 13.45 14.38 0.41
CA PRO A 57 13.98 14.32 -0.96
C PRO A 57 13.67 12.97 -1.65
N ASP A 58 13.74 11.88 -0.89
CA ASP A 58 13.35 10.53 -1.31
C ASP A 58 11.90 10.20 -0.91
N GLY A 59 11.07 11.23 -0.76
CA GLY A 59 9.69 11.14 -0.30
C GLY A 59 8.85 10.20 -1.16
N GLY A 60 7.93 9.49 -0.52
CA GLY A 60 7.38 8.29 -1.10
C GLY A 60 6.13 7.77 -0.42
N TYR A 61 5.77 6.55 -0.78
CA TYR A 61 4.63 5.84 -0.24
C TYR A 61 5.06 4.51 0.38
N ARG A 62 4.41 4.15 1.46
CA ARG A 62 4.57 2.87 2.14
C ARG A 62 3.22 2.32 2.55
N LEU A 63 3.07 1.01 2.45
CA LEU A 63 1.95 0.32 3.09
C LEU A 63 2.39 -0.06 4.51
N ASP A 64 1.70 0.48 5.51
CA ASP A 64 1.94 0.02 6.87
C ASP A 64 1.36 -1.38 7.07
N ALA A 65 2.01 -2.16 7.93
CA ALA A 65 1.45 -3.42 8.38
C ALA A 65 0.09 -3.12 9.00
N GLY A 66 -0.98 -3.65 8.40
CA GLY A 66 -2.32 -3.52 8.94
C GLY A 66 -2.34 -4.20 10.30
N THR A 67 -2.15 -3.43 11.38
CA THR A 67 -2.40 -3.91 12.73
C THR A 67 -3.90 -3.97 12.94
N ARG A 68 -4.49 -5.02 12.39
CA ARG A 68 -5.53 -5.78 13.06
C ARG A 68 -5.28 -7.25 12.78
N LEU A 69 -4.10 -7.73 13.21
CA LEU A 69 -4.09 -9.02 13.88
C LEU A 69 -4.93 -8.78 15.15
N PRO A 70 -6.14 -9.35 15.29
CA PRO A 70 -6.73 -9.46 16.61
C PRO A 70 -5.69 -10.13 17.52
N PRO A 71 -5.61 -9.79 18.82
CA PRO A 71 -4.76 -10.53 19.73
C PRO A 71 -5.08 -12.01 19.55
N LEU A 72 -4.10 -12.77 19.06
CA LEU A 72 -4.16 -14.22 19.10
C LEU A 72 -4.20 -14.53 20.59
N LEU A 73 -5.40 -14.78 21.12
CA LEU A 73 -5.53 -15.58 22.31
C LEU A 73 -4.92 -16.92 21.90
N PHE A 74 -3.69 -17.15 22.35
CA PHE A 74 -3.14 -18.49 22.42
C PHE A 74 -4.04 -19.20 23.43
N ASP A 75 -5.03 -19.96 22.95
CA ASP A 75 -5.74 -20.88 23.82
C ASP A 75 -4.73 -21.95 24.26
N ASP A 76 -4.42 -21.96 25.56
CA ASP A 76 -3.41 -22.78 26.23
C ASP A 76 -3.75 -24.30 26.26
N GLU A 77 -4.48 -24.86 25.30
CA GLU A 77 -5.02 -26.24 25.39
C GLU A 77 -4.71 -27.16 24.20
N GLN A 78 -3.48 -27.15 23.69
CA GLN A 78 -2.99 -28.29 22.88
C GLN A 78 -1.62 -28.78 23.31
N ALA A 79 -1.62 -29.50 24.44
CA ALA A 79 -0.68 -30.60 24.67
C ALA A 79 -1.53 -31.88 24.82
N VAL A 80 -1.58 -32.70 23.76
CA VAL A 80 -2.03 -34.09 23.84
C VAL A 80 -0.79 -34.98 23.82
#